data_AF-A0A0Q7QRH7-F1
#
_entry.id   AF-A0A0Q7QRH7-F1
#
_cell.length_a   1.000
_cell.length_b   1.000
_cell.length_c   1.000
_cell.angle_alpha   90.00
_cell.angle_beta   90.00
_cell.angle_gamma   90.00
#
_symmetry.space_group_name_H-M   'P 1'
#
loop_
_entity.id
_entity.type
_entity.pdbx_description
1 polymer ?
#
loop_
_entity_poly.entity_id
_entity_poly.type
_entity_poly.pdbx_seq_one_letter_code
_entity_poly.pdbx_strand_id
1 'polypeptide(L)'
;MTRALPRSLALAVASAGLSLGLAAPASASPTDDVKTALGAGDGPRAARLIASSGFATQPAVLADLIYGGGVIAVRDGHDEAFTEAVAVAFVDGGVSPATAQLAFADAATLVASNAANDPQILQELAPGGVAILRTELRYAGVSLPALGLDALDLPRLPLPLQLF
;
A
#
# COMPACT_ATOMS: atom_id res chain seq x y z
N MET A 1 -8.79 60.96 -56.22
CA MET A 1 -7.32 60.72 -56.19
C MET A 1 -6.96 60.68 -54.71
N THR A 2 -6.54 59.61 -54.04
CA THR A 2 -5.73 58.43 -54.36
C THR A 2 -6.16 57.25 -53.47
N ARG A 3 -6.06 56.02 -53.99
CA ARG A 3 -6.22 54.75 -53.25
C ARG A 3 -4.99 54.45 -52.38
N ALA A 4 -5.17 53.78 -51.25
CA ALA A 4 -4.36 52.63 -50.81
C ALA A 4 -5.02 51.88 -49.62
N LEU A 5 -5.26 50.58 -49.82
CA LEU A 5 -5.74 49.53 -48.90
C LEU A 5 -4.55 48.93 -48.08
N PRO A 6 -4.66 47.74 -47.45
CA PRO A 6 -5.43 47.33 -46.27
C PRO A 6 -4.50 46.65 -45.22
N ARG A 7 -4.96 46.41 -43.99
CA ARG A 7 -4.30 45.42 -43.11
C ARG A 7 -5.30 44.61 -42.30
N SER A 8 -5.50 43.39 -42.80
CA SER A 8 -5.56 42.14 -42.05
C SER A 8 -6.83 41.81 -41.25
N LEU A 9 -7.64 40.99 -41.91
CA LEU A 9 -8.39 39.84 -41.41
C LEU A 9 -7.73 39.17 -40.18
N ALA A 10 -8.51 38.94 -39.12
CA ALA A 10 -8.34 37.83 -38.16
C ALA A 10 -9.69 37.63 -37.44
N LEU A 11 -10.64 36.96 -38.09
CA LEU A 11 -10.99 35.55 -37.84
C LEU A 11 -11.32 35.28 -36.36
N ALA A 12 -12.60 35.40 -36.04
CA ALA A 12 -13.19 34.89 -34.82
C ALA A 12 -13.09 33.35 -34.82
N VAL A 13 -12.41 32.78 -33.82
CA VAL A 13 -12.47 31.35 -33.51
C VAL A 13 -12.99 31.22 -32.08
N ALA A 14 -14.24 30.82 -31.99
CA ALA A 14 -14.82 30.25 -30.79
C ALA A 14 -14.21 28.87 -30.58
N SER A 15 -13.39 28.71 -29.55
CA SER A 15 -12.99 27.39 -29.05
C SER A 15 -13.54 27.22 -27.64
N ALA A 16 -14.49 26.29 -27.55
CA ALA A 16 -15.06 25.79 -26.32
C ALA A 16 -13.94 25.43 -25.34
N GLY A 17 -13.93 26.09 -24.18
CA GLY A 17 -13.08 25.72 -23.06
C GLY A 17 -13.52 24.36 -22.51
N LEU A 18 -13.01 23.28 -23.09
CA LEU A 18 -12.94 22.00 -22.40
C LEU A 18 -12.13 22.23 -21.13
N SER A 19 -12.82 22.16 -19.99
CA SER A 19 -12.21 22.01 -18.68
C SER A 19 -11.54 20.64 -18.63
N LEU A 20 -10.33 20.55 -19.18
CA LEU A 20 -9.43 19.43 -18.95
C LEU A 20 -9.03 19.51 -17.48
N GLY A 21 -9.80 18.84 -16.63
CA GLY A 21 -9.37 18.51 -15.28
C GLY A 21 -8.00 17.85 -15.39
N LEU A 22 -6.99 18.46 -14.76
CA LEU A 22 -5.67 17.86 -14.65
C LEU A 22 -5.82 16.53 -13.91
N ALA A 23 -5.94 15.44 -14.67
CA ALA A 23 -5.72 14.12 -14.14
C ALA A 23 -4.26 14.11 -13.65
N ALA A 24 -4.08 13.82 -12.36
CA ALA A 24 -2.76 13.55 -11.82
C ALA A 24 -2.06 12.53 -12.74
N PRO A 25 -0.75 12.68 -13.00
CA PRO A 25 -0.03 11.73 -13.85
C PRO A 25 -0.30 10.32 -13.31
N ALA A 26 -0.81 9.44 -14.17
CA ALA A 26 -0.95 8.03 -13.82
C ALA A 26 0.45 7.52 -13.46
N SER A 27 0.61 7.06 -12.22
CA SER A 27 1.87 6.58 -11.70
C SER A 27 2.39 5.41 -12.53
N ALA A 28 3.71 5.28 -12.64
CA ALA A 28 4.36 4.34 -13.56
C ALA A 28 4.14 2.86 -13.21
N SER A 29 3.66 2.54 -12.01
CA SER A 29 3.24 1.20 -11.61
C SER A 29 2.12 1.25 -10.55
N PRO A 30 0.94 0.66 -10.82
CA PRO A 30 -0.14 0.58 -9.84
C PRO A 30 0.26 -0.18 -8.56
N THR A 31 1.24 -1.10 -8.62
CA THR A 31 1.72 -1.80 -7.43
C THR A 31 2.54 -0.90 -6.51
N ASP A 32 3.37 -0.01 -7.07
CA ASP A 32 4.19 0.92 -6.29
C ASP A 32 3.34 1.97 -5.57
N ASP A 33 2.24 2.40 -6.20
CA ASP A 33 1.27 3.29 -5.56
C ASP A 33 0.61 2.65 -4.34
N VAL A 34 0.24 1.37 -4.44
CA VAL A 34 -0.34 0.64 -3.31
C VAL A 34 0.70 0.44 -2.21
N LYS A 35 1.92 0.02 -2.54
CA LYS A 35 3.03 -0.13 -1.57
C LYS A 35 3.28 1.16 -0.81
N THR A 36 3.34 2.28 -1.54
CA THR A 36 3.55 3.61 -0.94
C THR A 36 2.39 4.01 -0.04
N ALA A 37 1.14 3.78 -0.47
CA ALA A 37 -0.03 4.09 0.34
C ALA A 37 -0.09 3.23 1.62
N LEU A 38 0.18 1.93 1.51
CA LEU A 38 0.27 1.04 2.66
C LEU A 38 1.39 1.46 3.61
N GLY A 39 2.60 1.69 3.08
CA GLY A 39 3.77 2.10 3.87
C GLY A 39 3.58 3.43 4.60
N ALA A 40 2.81 4.36 4.03
CA ALA A 40 2.44 5.63 4.66
C ALA A 40 1.25 5.51 5.64
N GLY A 41 0.66 4.33 5.82
CA GLY A 41 -0.50 4.13 6.69
C GLY A 41 -1.86 4.56 6.08
N ASP A 42 -1.93 4.82 4.77
CA ASP A 42 -3.16 5.27 4.09
C ASP A 42 -3.98 4.09 3.55
N GLY A 43 -4.63 3.38 4.48
CA GLY A 43 -5.51 2.24 4.19
C GLY A 43 -6.64 2.54 3.20
N PRO A 44 -7.41 3.64 3.36
CA PRO A 44 -8.49 3.97 2.42
C PRO A 44 -8.01 4.23 1.00
N ARG A 45 -6.84 4.87 0.81
CA ARG A 45 -6.26 5.02 -0.53
C ARG A 45 -5.79 3.70 -1.10
N ALA A 46 -5.11 2.88 -0.30
CA ALA A 46 -4.67 1.56 -0.72
C ALA A 46 -5.85 0.66 -1.13
N ALA A 47 -6.97 0.66 -0.37
CA ALA A 47 -8.20 -0.04 -0.74
C ALA A 47 -8.71 0.34 -2.14
N ARG A 48 -8.83 1.65 -2.41
CA ARG A 48 -9.28 2.14 -3.72
C ARG A 48 -8.37 1.67 -4.84
N LEU A 49 -7.06 1.73 -4.62
CA LEU A 49 -6.06 1.28 -5.59
C LEU A 49 -6.18 -0.23 -5.85
N ILE A 50 -6.22 -1.06 -4.79
CA ILE A 50 -6.40 -2.52 -4.89
C ILE A 50 -7.65 -2.87 -5.71
N ALA A 51 -8.78 -2.23 -5.40
CA ALA A 51 -10.04 -2.47 -6.10
C ALA A 51 -9.95 -2.04 -7.58
N SER A 52 -9.44 -0.84 -7.85
CA SER A 52 -9.35 -0.29 -9.22
C SER A 52 -8.36 -1.03 -10.12
N SER A 53 -7.32 -1.63 -9.53
CA SER A 53 -6.30 -2.39 -10.25
C SER A 53 -6.63 -3.88 -10.39
N GLY A 54 -7.71 -4.37 -9.77
CA GLY A 54 -8.11 -5.78 -9.84
C GLY A 54 -7.15 -6.72 -9.08
N PHE A 55 -6.45 -6.22 -8.07
CA PHE A 55 -5.50 -7.02 -7.28
C PHE A 55 -6.17 -7.92 -6.24
N ALA A 56 -7.45 -7.69 -5.95
CA ALA A 56 -8.18 -8.37 -4.88
C ALA A 56 -8.20 -9.91 -4.95
N THR A 57 -7.98 -10.48 -6.13
CA THR A 57 -7.98 -11.93 -6.38
C THR A 57 -6.59 -12.51 -6.65
N GLN A 58 -5.53 -11.71 -6.48
CA GLN A 58 -4.16 -12.05 -6.87
C GLN A 58 -3.25 -12.15 -5.63
N PRO A 59 -3.21 -13.30 -4.94
CA PRO A 59 -2.52 -13.44 -3.67
C PRO A 59 -1.03 -13.12 -3.75
N ALA A 60 -0.34 -13.57 -4.81
CA ALA A 60 1.09 -13.28 -5.01
C ALA A 60 1.38 -11.77 -5.20
N VAL A 61 0.47 -11.04 -5.87
CA VAL A 61 0.60 -9.58 -6.01
C VAL A 61 0.37 -8.93 -4.65
N LEU A 62 -0.71 -9.28 -3.95
CA LEU A 62 -1.01 -8.77 -2.62
C LEU A 62 0.12 -9.04 -1.62
N ALA A 63 0.80 -10.18 -1.72
CA ALA A 63 1.98 -10.52 -0.92
C ALA A 63 3.15 -9.57 -1.16
N ASP A 64 3.45 -9.26 -2.42
CA ASP A 64 4.46 -8.26 -2.80
C ASP A 64 4.08 -6.86 -2.31
N LEU A 65 2.78 -6.51 -2.31
CA LEU A 65 2.29 -5.24 -1.75
C LEU A 65 2.48 -5.14 -0.23
N ILE A 66 2.17 -6.22 0.51
CA ILE A 66 2.41 -6.31 1.95
C ILE A 66 3.90 -6.18 2.24
N TYR A 67 4.74 -6.96 1.56
CA TYR A 67 6.18 -6.97 1.75
C TYR A 67 6.79 -5.58 1.46
N GLY A 68 6.55 -5.05 0.25
CA GLY A 68 7.10 -3.76 -0.15
C GLY A 68 6.57 -2.58 0.67
N GLY A 69 5.28 -2.60 1.04
CA GLY A 69 4.69 -1.61 1.94
C GLY A 69 5.29 -1.68 3.35
N GLY A 70 5.55 -2.88 3.87
CA GLY A 70 6.17 -3.11 5.17
C GLY A 70 7.61 -2.58 5.23
N VAL A 71 8.41 -2.82 4.19
CA VAL A 71 9.77 -2.26 4.05
C VAL A 71 9.74 -0.73 4.11
N ILE A 72 8.82 -0.10 3.37
CA ILE A 72 8.65 1.36 3.39
C ILE A 72 8.26 1.83 4.80
N ALA A 73 7.30 1.16 5.43
CA ALA A 73 6.81 1.52 6.76
C ALA A 73 7.91 1.47 7.82
N VAL A 74 8.70 0.41 7.87
CA VAL A 74 9.80 0.26 8.85
C VAL A 74 10.89 1.29 8.61
N ARG A 75 11.25 1.52 7.34
CA ARG A 75 12.24 2.55 6.98
C ARG A 75 11.80 3.94 7.42
N ASP A 76 10.51 4.24 7.30
CA ASP A 76 9.95 5.58 7.53
C ASP A 76 9.33 5.74 8.95
N GLY A 77 9.34 4.69 9.78
CA GLY A 77 8.84 4.70 11.18
C GLY A 77 7.31 4.71 11.30
N HIS A 78 6.62 4.03 10.39
CA HIS A 78 5.17 3.98 10.26
C HIS A 78 4.59 2.57 10.48
N ASP A 79 5.34 1.69 11.13
CA ASP A 79 5.01 0.28 11.35
C ASP A 79 3.61 0.05 11.95
N GLU A 80 3.20 0.81 12.96
CA GLU A 80 1.85 0.67 13.52
C GLU A 80 0.75 1.11 12.54
N ALA A 81 0.94 2.24 11.85
CA ALA A 81 -0.01 2.77 10.89
C ALA A 81 -0.14 1.85 9.65
N PHE A 82 0.96 1.20 9.26
CA PHE A 82 0.98 0.19 8.20
C PHE A 82 0.07 -1.00 8.52
N THR A 83 0.14 -1.54 9.74
CA THR A 83 -0.69 -2.71 10.10
C THR A 83 -2.19 -2.42 10.03
N GLU A 84 -2.60 -1.21 10.41
CA GLU A 84 -3.97 -0.75 10.26
C GLU A 84 -4.34 -0.54 8.78
N ALA A 85 -3.43 0.06 8.02
CA ALA A 85 -3.63 0.32 6.61
C ALA A 85 -3.83 -0.96 5.80
N VAL A 86 -3.07 -2.02 6.07
CA VAL A 86 -3.25 -3.33 5.43
C VAL A 86 -4.65 -3.89 5.74
N ALA A 87 -5.08 -3.86 7.01
CA ALA A 87 -6.38 -4.37 7.41
C ALA A 87 -7.53 -3.62 6.71
N VAL A 88 -7.47 -2.28 6.68
CA VAL A 88 -8.46 -1.46 5.95
C VAL A 88 -8.40 -1.72 4.46
N ALA A 89 -7.20 -1.72 3.87
CA ALA A 89 -7.00 -1.85 2.43
C ALA A 89 -7.50 -3.17 1.89
N PHE A 90 -7.29 -4.28 2.61
CA PHE A 90 -7.66 -5.61 2.16
C PHE A 90 -9.18 -5.81 2.23
N VAL A 91 -9.79 -5.45 3.35
CA VAL A 91 -11.26 -5.58 3.51
C VAL A 91 -12.00 -4.65 2.55
N ASP A 92 -11.68 -3.35 2.57
CA ASP A 92 -12.41 -2.36 1.78
C ASP A 92 -12.01 -2.39 0.30
N GLY A 93 -10.85 -2.99 -0.03
CA GLY A 93 -10.40 -3.28 -1.40
C GLY A 93 -11.02 -4.53 -2.02
N GLY A 94 -11.86 -5.26 -1.27
CA GLY A 94 -12.59 -6.44 -1.76
C GLY A 94 -11.76 -7.74 -1.78
N VAL A 95 -10.65 -7.80 -1.05
CA VAL A 95 -9.88 -9.04 -0.87
C VAL A 95 -10.71 -10.01 -0.04
N SER A 96 -10.79 -11.27 -0.45
CA SER A 96 -11.47 -12.29 0.35
C SER A 96 -10.58 -12.77 1.51
N PRO A 97 -11.15 -13.26 2.63
CA PRO A 97 -10.35 -13.82 3.72
C PRO A 97 -9.39 -14.93 3.25
N ALA A 98 -9.87 -15.83 2.39
CA ALA A 98 -9.05 -16.91 1.83
C ALA A 98 -7.89 -16.37 0.99
N THR A 99 -8.12 -15.34 0.18
CA THR A 99 -7.05 -14.69 -0.61
C THR A 99 -6.06 -13.95 0.27
N ALA A 100 -6.54 -13.26 1.31
CA ALA A 100 -5.69 -12.57 2.27
C ALA A 100 -4.76 -13.54 3.00
N GLN A 101 -5.27 -14.70 3.46
CA GLN A 101 -4.45 -15.72 4.12
C GLN A 101 -3.34 -16.24 3.21
N LEU A 102 -3.64 -16.50 1.93
CA LEU A 102 -2.62 -16.89 0.95
C LEU A 102 -1.58 -15.78 0.74
N ALA A 103 -2.02 -14.52 0.59
CA ALA A 103 -1.13 -13.39 0.43
C ALA A 103 -0.20 -13.19 1.64
N PHE A 104 -0.70 -13.39 2.86
CA PHE A 104 0.12 -13.32 4.07
C PHE A 104 1.13 -14.46 4.17
N ALA A 105 0.76 -15.69 3.78
CA ALA A 105 1.68 -16.81 3.74
C ALA A 105 2.80 -16.60 2.71
N ASP A 106 2.44 -16.09 1.53
CA ASP A 106 3.39 -15.73 0.47
C ASP A 106 4.31 -14.58 0.92
N ALA A 107 3.76 -13.55 1.59
CA ALA A 107 4.56 -12.43 2.12
C ALA A 107 5.56 -12.89 3.19
N ALA A 108 5.15 -13.80 4.08
CA ALA A 108 6.07 -14.39 5.06
C ALA A 108 7.21 -15.18 4.38
N THR A 109 6.94 -15.83 3.26
CA THR A 109 7.96 -16.51 2.44
C THR A 109 8.92 -15.52 1.78
N LEU A 110 8.41 -14.39 1.28
CA LEU A 110 9.25 -13.30 0.76
C LEU A 110 10.19 -12.75 1.84
N VAL A 111 9.67 -12.50 3.04
CA VAL A 111 10.47 -12.06 4.19
C VAL A 111 11.55 -13.10 4.54
N ALA A 112 11.18 -14.38 4.69
CA ALA A 112 12.12 -15.44 5.03
C ALA A 112 13.23 -15.64 3.99
N SER A 113 12.91 -15.52 2.70
CA SER A 113 13.88 -15.66 1.62
C SER A 113 14.86 -14.48 1.51
N ASN A 114 14.48 -13.29 1.99
CA ASN A 114 15.32 -12.10 1.98
C ASN A 114 16.03 -11.82 3.32
N ALA A 115 15.54 -12.36 4.44
CA ALA A 115 16.08 -12.15 5.79
C ALA A 115 17.54 -12.60 5.97
N ALA A 116 18.01 -13.58 5.20
CA ALA A 116 19.41 -14.03 5.23
C ALA A 116 20.40 -12.96 4.70
N ASN A 117 19.90 -12.02 3.90
CA ASN A 117 20.69 -10.99 3.25
C ASN A 117 20.49 -9.59 3.85
N ASP A 118 19.50 -9.43 4.74
CA ASP A 118 19.20 -8.17 5.39
C ASP A 118 18.62 -8.39 6.81
N PRO A 119 19.38 -8.14 7.88
CA PRO A 119 18.89 -8.30 9.25
C PRO A 119 17.79 -7.30 9.64
N GLN A 120 17.57 -6.23 8.87
CA GLN A 120 16.49 -5.27 9.08
C GLN A 120 15.12 -5.87 8.75
N ILE A 121 15.07 -6.84 7.83
CA ILE A 121 13.87 -7.60 7.43
C ILE A 121 13.31 -8.44 8.59
N LEU A 122 14.12 -8.81 9.58
CA LEU A 122 13.61 -9.49 10.78
C LEU A 122 12.79 -8.56 11.68
N GLN A 123 13.03 -7.24 11.63
CA GLN A 123 12.20 -6.27 12.34
C GLN A 123 10.85 -6.06 11.65
N GLU A 124 10.77 -6.29 10.34
CA GLU A 124 9.54 -6.23 9.53
C GLU A 124 8.56 -7.39 9.81
N LEU A 125 9.05 -8.50 10.38
CA LEU A 125 8.20 -9.65 10.80
C LEU A 125 7.21 -9.28 11.91
N ALA A 126 7.59 -8.40 12.84
CA ALA A 126 6.74 -8.05 13.97
C ALA A 126 5.49 -7.25 13.55
N PRO A 127 5.60 -6.19 12.70
CA PRO A 127 4.44 -5.54 12.09
C PRO A 127 3.63 -6.48 11.19
N GLY A 128 4.28 -7.35 10.41
CA GLY A 128 3.59 -8.30 9.53
C GLY A 128 2.65 -9.25 10.28
N GLY A 129 3.08 -9.80 11.42
CA GLY A 129 2.24 -10.66 12.27
C GLY A 129 1.01 -9.94 12.85
N VAL A 130 1.16 -8.67 13.23
CA VAL A 130 0.06 -7.83 13.75
C VAL A 130 -0.92 -7.46 12.63
N ALA A 131 -0.43 -7.22 11.40
CA ALA A 131 -1.27 -6.95 10.24
C ALA A 131 -2.22 -8.12 9.93
N ILE A 132 -1.75 -9.37 10.04
CA ILE A 132 -2.59 -10.58 9.91
C ILE A 132 -3.74 -10.54 10.92
N LEU A 133 -3.42 -10.40 12.21
CA LEU A 133 -4.42 -10.40 13.28
C LEU A 133 -5.46 -9.29 13.13
N ARG A 134 -5.03 -8.06 12.81
CA ARG A 134 -5.94 -6.93 12.58
C ARG A 134 -6.84 -7.16 11.37
N THR A 135 -6.31 -7.77 10.31
CA THR A 135 -7.07 -8.07 9.08
C THR A 135 -8.15 -9.12 9.35
N GLU A 136 -7.81 -10.21 10.04
CA GLU A 136 -8.77 -11.25 10.43
C GLU A 136 -9.88 -10.71 11.35
N LEU A 137 -9.53 -9.88 12.33
CA LEU A 137 -10.52 -9.23 13.20
C LEU A 137 -11.43 -8.29 12.43
N ARG A 138 -10.89 -7.56 11.43
CA ARG A 138 -11.69 -6.66 10.62
C ARG A 138 -12.67 -7.42 9.71
N TYR A 139 -12.30 -8.59 9.19
CA TYR A 139 -13.27 -9.49 8.53
C TYR A 139 -14.38 -9.93 9.48
N ALA A 140 -14.09 -10.11 10.78
CA ALA A 140 -15.08 -10.41 11.80
C ALA A 140 -15.86 -9.17 12.30
N GLY A 141 -15.60 -7.98 11.76
CA GLY A 141 -16.24 -6.73 12.17
C GLY A 141 -15.74 -6.17 13.51
N VAL A 142 -14.58 -6.62 13.99
CA VAL A 142 -13.94 -6.19 15.24
C VAL A 142 -12.71 -5.33 14.91
N SER A 143 -12.58 -4.16 15.54
CA SER A 143 -11.39 -3.31 15.42
C SER A 143 -10.56 -3.38 16.70
N LEU A 144 -9.25 -3.62 16.56
CA LEU A 144 -8.34 -3.45 17.70
C LEU A 144 -8.03 -1.96 17.88
N PRO A 145 -7.94 -1.46 19.12
CA PRO A 145 -7.31 -0.17 19.35
C PRO A 145 -5.85 -0.22 18.86
N ALA A 146 -5.30 0.94 18.49
CA ALA A 146 -3.88 1.13 18.20
C ALA A 146 -3.06 0.68 19.43
N LEU A 147 -2.72 -0.61 19.46
CA LEU A 147 -1.85 -1.22 20.44
C LEU A 147 -0.45 -1.12 19.84
N GLY A 148 0.32 -0.16 20.35
CA GLY A 148 1.76 -0.15 20.16
C GLY A 148 2.32 -1.51 20.54
N LEU A 149 3.32 -1.98 19.80
CA LEU A 149 3.97 -3.28 19.97
C LEU A 149 4.46 -3.55 21.42
N ASP A 150 4.60 -2.49 22.24
CA ASP A 150 4.92 -2.57 23.68
C ASP A 150 3.81 -3.19 24.55
N ALA A 151 2.55 -3.19 24.10
CA ALA A 151 1.41 -3.72 24.85
C ALA A 151 1.21 -5.23 24.65
N LEU A 152 1.82 -5.80 23.61
CA LEU A 152 1.98 -7.23 23.47
C LEU A 152 3.22 -7.62 24.26
N ASP A 153 3.03 -7.96 25.54
CA ASP A 153 4.02 -8.64 26.37
C ASP A 153 4.25 -10.06 25.80
N LEU A 154 4.89 -10.10 24.64
CA LEU A 154 5.37 -11.34 24.04
C LEU A 154 6.45 -11.86 24.98
N PRO A 155 6.35 -13.11 25.47
CA PRO A 155 7.42 -13.69 26.26
C PRO A 155 8.68 -13.57 25.42
N ARG A 156 9.67 -12.82 25.92
CA ARG A 156 11.00 -12.72 25.31
C ARG A 156 11.54 -14.13 25.18
N LEU A 157 11.36 -14.74 24.01
CA LEU A 157 11.91 -16.04 23.73
C LEU A 157 13.42 -15.89 23.93
N PRO A 158 14.04 -16.74 24.78
CA PRO A 158 15.47 -16.68 24.97
C PRO A 158 16.13 -16.85 23.60
N LEU A 159 16.92 -15.86 23.20
CA LEU A 159 17.76 -15.93 22.00
C LEU A 159 18.50 -17.27 22.02
N PRO A 160 18.55 -18.03 20.90
CA PRO A 160 19.35 -19.24 20.86
C PRO A 160 20.80 -18.85 21.18
N LEU A 161 21.31 -19.40 22.28
CA LEU A 161 22.70 -19.30 22.68
C LEU A 161 23.57 -19.59 21.46
N GLN A 162 24.42 -18.64 21.11
CA GLN A 162 25.47 -18.83 20.13
C GLN A 162 26.31 -20.04 20.57
N LEU A 163 26.18 -21.15 19.84
CA LEU A 163 27.08 -22.27 19.93
C LEU A 163 28.33 -21.91 19.11
N PHE A 164 29.46 -21.93 19.80
CA PHE A 164 30.82 -21.81 19.29
C PHE A 164 31.13 -22.81 18.18
#